data_AF-A0A2I0NGV4-F1
#
_entry.id   AF-A0A2I0NGV4-F1
#
_cell.length_a   1.000
_cell.length_b   1.000
_cell.length_c   1.000
_cell.angle_alpha   90.00
_cell.angle_beta   90.00
_cell.angle_gamma   90.00
#
_symmetry.space_group_name_H-M   'P 1'
#
loop_
_entity.id
_entity.type
_entity.pdbx_description
1 polymer ?
#
loop_
_entity_poly.entity_id
_entity_poly.type
_entity_poly.pdbx_seq_one_letter_code
_entity_poly.pdbx_strand_id
1 'polypeptide(L)' 'METPERRVIGILKKNKIDFAATLPCDRIKALLPLIDRNFHTLPLTREENGVGLCAGVYLGGRRPVMVIQST' A
#
# COMPACT_ATOMS: atom_id res chain seq x y z
N MET A 1 -9.83 -8.32 -19.28
CA MET A 1 -9.03 -9.30 -18.53
C MET A 1 -8.68 -8.74 -17.17
N GLU A 2 -8.83 -9.55 -16.12
CA GLU A 2 -8.42 -9.17 -14.75
C GLU A 2 -6.90 -9.25 -14.67
N THR A 3 -6.23 -8.14 -14.33
CA THR A 3 -4.78 -8.12 -14.12
C THR A 3 -4.47 -8.41 -12.66
N PRO A 4 -3.27 -8.95 -12.34
CA PRO A 4 -2.85 -9.18 -10.96
C PRO A 4 -3.00 -7.93 -10.08
N GLU A 5 -2.68 -6.75 -10.60
CA GLU A 5 -2.77 -5.49 -9.86
C GLU A 5 -4.21 -5.16 -9.50
N ARG A 6 -5.15 -5.30 -10.45
CA ARG A 6 -6.58 -5.08 -10.19
C ARG A 6 -7.12 -6.07 -9.15
N ARG A 7 -6.67 -7.32 -9.19
CA ARG A 7 -7.02 -8.34 -8.20
C ARG A 7 -6.51 -7.96 -6.80
N VAL A 8 -5.27 -7.45 -6.70
CA VAL A 8 -4.71 -6.94 -5.44
C VAL A 8 -5.56 -5.81 -4.89
N ILE A 9 -5.95 -4.81 -5.69
CA ILE A 9 -6.84 -3.72 -5.24
C ILE A 9 -8.16 -4.28 -4.68
N GLY A 10 -8.77 -5.26 -5.36
CA GLY A 10 -10.00 -5.91 -4.89
C GLY A 10 -9.82 -6.60 -3.54
N ILE A 11 -8.71 -7.32 -3.35
CA ILE A 11 -8.37 -7.99 -2.08
C ILE A 11 -8.16 -6.95 -0.96
N LEU A 12 -7.42 -5.88 -1.22
CA LEU A 12 -7.18 -4.82 -0.23
C LEU A 12 -8.48 -4.13 0.20
N LYS A 13 -9.36 -3.80 -0.76
CA LYS A 13 -10.69 -3.23 -0.47
C LYS A 13 -11.56 -4.18 0.35
N LYS A 14 -11.59 -5.48 -0.01
CA LYS A 14 -12.34 -6.51 0.74
C LYS A 14 -11.85 -6.63 2.18
N ASN A 15 -10.54 -6.45 2.41
CA ASN A 15 -9.92 -6.44 3.72
C ASN A 15 -10.03 -5.10 4.46
N LYS A 16 -10.80 -4.14 3.92
CA LYS A 16 -11.04 -2.81 4.48
C LYS A 16 -9.75 -2.01 4.70
N ILE A 17 -8.75 -2.21 3.86
CA ILE A 17 -7.54 -1.37 3.88
C ILE A 17 -7.93 0.05 3.50
N ASP A 18 -7.47 1.02 4.28
CA ASP A 18 -7.84 2.43 4.15
C ASP A 18 -6.63 3.38 4.11
N PHE A 19 -5.43 2.84 4.33
CA PHE A 19 -4.16 3.57 4.29
C PHE A 19 -3.09 2.73 3.59
N ALA A 20 -2.30 3.35 2.71
CA ALA A 20 -1.21 2.69 2.00
C ALA A 20 0.09 3.49 2.15
N ALA A 21 1.09 2.89 2.77
CA ALA A 21 2.46 3.42 2.78
C ALA A 21 3.21 2.84 1.58
N THR A 22 3.77 3.69 0.70
CA THR A 22 4.34 3.25 -0.57
C THR A 22 5.78 3.70 -0.72
N LEU A 23 6.60 2.88 -1.38
CA LEU A 23 7.95 3.27 -1.80
C LEU A 23 8.03 3.21 -3.34
N PRO A 24 8.57 4.26 -4.01
CA PRO A 24 8.67 4.26 -5.47
C PRO A 24 9.55 3.10 -5.95
N CYS A 25 9.07 2.36 -6.96
CA CYS A 25 9.74 1.16 -7.44
C CYS A 25 9.29 0.77 -8.86
N ASP A 26 10.25 0.45 -9.73
CA ASP A 26 9.99 0.09 -11.13
C ASP A 26 9.25 -1.23 -11.32
N ARG A 27 9.50 -2.22 -10.45
CA ARG A 27 8.84 -3.54 -10.56
C ARG A 27 7.34 -3.49 -10.25
N ILE A 28 6.88 -2.48 -9.51
CA ILE A 28 5.47 -2.29 -9.15
C ILE A 28 4.85 -1.03 -9.78
N LYS A 29 5.47 -0.49 -10.85
CA LYS A 29 5.04 0.75 -11.52
C LYS A 29 3.59 0.73 -12.03
N ALA A 30 3.03 -0.45 -12.33
CA ALA A 30 1.63 -0.59 -12.74
C ALA A 30 0.67 -0.62 -11.54
N LEU A 31 1.15 -1.08 -10.37
CA LEU A 31 0.35 -1.18 -9.15
C LEU A 31 0.30 0.15 -8.39
N LEU A 32 1.41 0.89 -8.30
CA LEU A 32 1.49 2.14 -7.53
C LEU A 32 0.40 3.17 -7.90
N PRO A 33 0.14 3.47 -9.19
CA PRO A 33 -0.94 4.39 -9.57
C PRO A 33 -2.33 3.86 -9.22
N LEU A 34 -2.52 2.55 -9.19
CA LEU A 34 -3.79 1.95 -8.78
C LEU A 34 -3.99 2.05 -7.28
N ILE A 35 -2.93 1.91 -6.48
CA ILE A 35 -2.98 2.12 -5.03
C ILE A 35 -3.34 3.58 -4.73
N ASP A 36 -2.65 4.53 -5.35
CA ASP A 36 -2.85 5.97 -5.16
C ASP A 36 -4.28 6.44 -5.49
N ARG A 37 -4.91 5.85 -6.51
CA ARG A 37 -6.31 6.15 -6.89
C ARG A 37 -7.36 5.54 -5.96
N ASN A 38 -7.01 4.55 -5.13
CA ASN A 38 -7.99 3.74 -4.39
C ASN A 38 -7.85 3.84 -2.87
N PHE A 39 -6.72 4.30 -2.34
CA PHE A 39 -6.43 4.37 -0.91
C PHE A 39 -5.78 5.70 -0.56
N HIS A 40 -5.83 6.11 0.71
CA HIS A 40 -5.03 7.23 1.17
C HIS A 40 -3.56 6.81 1.23
N THR A 41 -2.73 7.47 0.43
CA THR A 41 -1.33 7.10 0.21
C THR A 41 -0.37 8.05 0.92
N LEU A 42 0.66 7.48 1.55
CA LEU A 42 1.82 8.23 2.03
C LEU A 42 3.10 7.66 1.38
N PRO A 43 3.84 8.45 0.60
CA PRO A 43 5.14 8.03 0.10
C PRO A 43 6.15 7.99 1.26
N LEU A 44 6.95 6.93 1.27
CA LEU A 44 8.01 6.71 2.24
C LEU A 44 9.37 7.06 1.63
N THR A 45 10.36 7.28 2.50
CA THR A 45 11.77 7.46 2.12
C THR A 45 12.62 6.23 2.39
N ARG A 46 12.22 5.42 3.38
CA ARG A 46 12.90 4.18 3.79
C ARG A 46 11.87 3.17 4.31
N GLU A 47 12.18 1.88 4.21
CA GLU A 47 11.28 0.80 4.59
C GLU A 47 10.99 0.78 6.09
N GLU A 48 11.97 1.06 6.96
CA GLU A 48 11.78 1.02 8.41
C GLU A 48 10.80 2.07 8.92
N ASN A 49 10.74 3.23 8.25
CA ASN A 49 9.76 4.28 8.55
C ASN A 49 8.33 3.81 8.25
N GLY A 50 8.16 3.03 7.18
CA GLY A 50 6.87 2.45 6.79
C GLY A 50 6.33 1.46 7.82
N VAL A 51 7.20 0.65 8.41
CA VAL A 51 6.80 -0.32 9.44
C VAL A 51 6.29 0.40 10.69
N GLY A 52 7.05 1.36 11.22
CA GLY A 52 6.65 2.14 12.39
C GLY A 52 5.36 2.93 12.16
N LEU A 53 5.23 3.57 11.00
CA LEU A 53 4.02 4.28 10.61
C LEU A 53 2.80 3.35 10.53
N CYS A 54 2.91 2.24 9.82
CA CYS A 54 1.81 1.27 9.72
C CYS A 54 1.42 0.72 11.10
N ALA A 55 2.41 0.45 11.97
CA ALA A 55 2.12 0.04 13.35
C ALA A 55 1.30 1.10 14.10
N GLY A 56 1.71 2.37 14.04
CA GLY A 56 0.96 3.47 14.65
C GLY A 56 -0.46 3.64 14.09
N VAL A 57 -0.60 3.61 12.76
CA VAL A 57 -1.90 3.70 12.07
C VAL A 57 -2.83 2.55 12.49
N TYR A 58 -2.29 1.33 12.59
CA TYR A 58 -3.06 0.17 13.05
C TYR A 58 -3.48 0.29 14.53
N LEU A 59 -2.57 0.72 15.41
CA LEU A 59 -2.87 0.98 16.82
C LEU A 59 -3.91 2.11 16.99
N GLY A 60 -3.96 3.06 16.06
CA GLY A 60 -5.00 4.09 15.97
C GLY A 60 -6.36 3.59 15.46
N GLY A 61 -6.54 2.28 15.26
CA GLY A 61 -7.80 1.67 14.85
C GLY A 61 -8.05 1.62 13.35
N ARG A 62 -7.06 1.98 12.53
CA ARG A 62 -7.15 1.94 11.06
C ARG A 62 -6.52 0.66 10.49
N ARG A 63 -6.57 0.49 9.17
CA ARG A 63 -6.13 -0.75 8.50
C ARG A 63 -5.11 -0.41 7.41
N PRO A 64 -3.83 -0.26 7.78
CA PRO A 64 -2.79 0.11 6.84
C PRO A 64 -2.27 -1.10 6.05
N VAL A 65 -1.72 -0.82 4.87
CA VAL A 65 -0.88 -1.73 4.11
C VAL A 65 0.43 -1.02 3.75
N MET A 66 1.53 -1.77 3.73
CA MET A 66 2.79 -1.30 3.19
C MET A 66 3.02 -1.96 1.83
N VAL A 67 3.20 -1.15 0.78
CA VAL A 67 3.45 -1.61 -0.58
C VAL A 67 4.90 -1.30 -0.92
N ILE A 68 5.75 -2.31 -0.76
CA ILE A 68 7.20 -2.25 -0.97
C ILE A 68 7.66 -3.42 -1.82
N GLN A 69 8.89 -3.33 -2.32
CA GLN A 69 9.53 -4.40 -3.07
C GLN A 69 10.90 -4.69 -2.44
N SER A 70 11.06 -5.87 -1.84
CA SER A 70 12.40 -6.35 -1.49
C SER A 70 13.22 -6.53 -2.76
N THR A 71 14.49 -6.11 -2.74
CA THR A 71 15.45 -6.33 -3.83
C THR A 71 15.62 -7.81 -4.11
#